data_AF-A0A353VQ64-F1
#
_entry.id   AF-A0A353VQ64-F1
#
_cell.length_a   1.000
_cell.length_b   1.000
_cell.length_c   1.000
_cell.angle_alpha   90.00
_cell.angle_beta   90.00
_cell.angle_gamma   90.00
#
_symmetry.space_group_name_H-M   'P 1'
#
loop_
_entity.id
_entity.type
_entity.pdbx_description
1 polymer ?
#
loop_
_entity_poly.entity_id
_entity_poly.type
_entity_poly.pdbx_seq_one_letter_code
_entity_poly.pdbx_strand_id
1 'polypeptide(L)' 'SNDECASAIRRFWHPGLKNLFLCHLSENNNTPSLAFESAAEALRSIRIDTGLTAKDITNLQTLPRTHASQMFLLGR' A
#
# COMPACT_ATOMS: atom_id res chain seq x y z
N SER A 1 5.30 -9.70 -8.79
CA SER A 1 5.55 -8.49 -9.62
C SER A 1 4.78 -7.29 -9.07
N ASN A 2 5.13 -6.05 -9.42
CA ASN A 2 4.39 -4.85 -8.98
C ASN A 2 2.91 -4.90 -9.41
N ASP A 3 2.65 -5.41 -10.62
CA ASP A 3 1.30 -5.53 -11.17
C ASP A 3 0.41 -6.49 -10.36
N GLU A 4 1.00 -7.60 -9.89
CA GLU A 4 0.29 -8.55 -9.02
C GLU A 4 -0.06 -7.91 -7.68
N CYS A 5 0.84 -7.08 -7.12
CA CYS A 5 0.58 -6.32 -5.90
C CYS A 5 -0.56 -5.31 -6.11
N ALA A 6 -0.52 -4.54 -7.21
CA ALA A 6 -1.58 -3.59 -7.56
C ALA A 6 -2.93 -4.30 -7.74
N SER A 7 -2.95 -5.44 -8.42
CA SER A 7 -4.15 -6.27 -8.60
C SER A 7 -4.70 -6.80 -7.27
N ALA A 8 -3.82 -7.28 -6.39
CA ALA A 8 -4.21 -7.74 -5.05
C ALA A 8 -4.82 -6.59 -4.22
N ILE A 9 -4.22 -5.41 -4.24
CA ILE A 9 -4.76 -4.22 -3.57
C ILE A 9 -6.17 -3.94 -4.06
N ARG A 10 -6.41 -3.90 -5.37
CA ARG A 10 -7.75 -3.66 -5.93
C ARG A 10 -8.78 -4.70 -5.51
N ARG A 11 -8.35 -5.96 -5.36
CA ARG A 11 -9.24 -7.08 -5.02
C ARG A 11 -9.57 -7.15 -3.54
N PHE A 12 -8.61 -6.86 -2.67
CA PHE A 12 -8.75 -7.01 -1.22
C PHE A 12 -9.08 -5.71 -0.52
N TRP A 13 -8.96 -4.56 -1.18
CA TRP A 13 -9.28 -3.29 -0.57
C TRP A 13 -10.78 -3.17 -0.27
N HIS A 14 -11.08 -2.69 0.92
CA HIS A 14 -12.42 -2.34 1.37
C HIS A 14 -12.35 -1.11 2.29
N PRO A 15 -13.44 -0.38 2.53
CA PRO A 15 -13.43 0.86 3.33
C PRO A 15 -12.90 0.71 4.78
N GLY A 16 -12.90 -0.52 5.31
CA GLY A 16 -12.34 -0.83 6.63
C GLY A 16 -10.82 -1.01 6.64
N LEU A 17 -10.16 -1.07 5.47
CA LEU A 17 -8.72 -1.27 5.34
C LEU A 17 -7.98 0.05 5.55
N LYS A 18 -7.70 0.36 6.82
CA LYS A 18 -7.06 1.63 7.23
C LYS A 18 -5.54 1.66 7.00
N ASN A 19 -4.86 0.52 7.03
CA ASN A 19 -3.41 0.44 6.95
C ASN A 19 -2.97 -0.63 5.96
N LEU A 20 -2.02 -0.28 5.08
CA LEU A 20 -1.41 -1.18 4.11
C LEU A 20 0.12 -1.08 4.21
N PHE A 21 0.74 -2.19 4.63
CA PHE A 21 2.18 -2.29 4.79
C PHE A 21 2.76 -3.13 3.67
N LEU A 22 3.67 -2.53 2.89
CA LEU A 22 4.41 -3.22 1.84
C LEU A 22 5.67 -3.84 2.44
N CYS A 23 5.72 -5.17 2.46
CA CYS A 23 6.84 -5.97 2.99
C CYS A 23 7.59 -6.69 1.85
N HIS A 24 8.86 -7.03 2.07
CA HIS A 24 9.66 -7.92 1.19
C HIS A 24 9.72 -7.51 -0.29
N LEU A 25 10.05 -6.25 -0.55
CA LEU A 25 10.36 -5.78 -1.90
C LEU A 25 11.52 -6.59 -2.50
N SER A 26 11.31 -7.21 -3.66
CA SER A 26 12.26 -8.15 -4.29
C SER A 26 13.65 -7.53 -4.48
N GLU A 27 14.69 -8.32 -4.24
CA GLU A 27 16.10 -7.90 -4.12
C GLU A 27 16.70 -7.33 -5.42
N ASN A 28 16.08 -7.57 -6.58
CA ASN A 28 16.76 -7.41 -7.86
C ASN A 28 16.16 -6.37 -8.82
N ASN A 29 15.03 -5.71 -8.52
CA ASN A 29 14.46 -4.79 -9.53
C ASN A 29 13.47 -3.72 -9.08
N ASN A 30 13.29 -3.45 -7.79
CA ASN A 30 12.33 -2.42 -7.39
C ASN A 30 12.88 -1.54 -6.29
N THR A 31 13.32 -0.35 -6.69
CA THR A 31 13.38 0.82 -5.81
C THR A 31 12.09 0.86 -4.99
N PRO A 32 12.14 0.94 -3.65
CA PRO A 32 10.95 1.00 -2.80
C PRO A 32 9.90 2.00 -3.26
N SER A 33 10.36 3.09 -3.89
CA SER A 33 9.55 4.11 -4.54
C SER A 33 8.64 3.56 -5.65
N LEU A 34 9.10 2.62 -6.47
CA LEU A 34 8.30 2.05 -7.58
C LEU A 34 7.15 1.20 -7.05
N ALA A 35 7.42 0.32 -6.08
CA ALA A 35 6.37 -0.50 -5.47
C ALA A 35 5.37 0.34 -4.68
N PHE A 36 5.84 1.39 -4.00
CA PHE A 36 4.97 2.37 -3.37
C PHE A 36 4.09 3.08 -4.39
N GLU A 37 4.66 3.56 -5.50
CA GLU A 37 3.88 4.29 -6.51
C GLU A 37 2.84 3.38 -7.18
N SER A 38 3.20 2.15 -7.56
CA SER A 38 2.23 1.19 -8.12
C SER A 38 1.10 0.86 -7.13
N ALA A 39 1.41 0.69 -5.85
CA ALA A 39 0.39 0.47 -4.82
C ALA A 39 -0.46 1.72 -4.58
N ALA A 40 0.16 2.90 -4.59
CA ALA A 40 -0.53 4.18 -4.42
C ALA A 40 -1.46 4.46 -5.61
N GLU A 41 -1.04 4.16 -6.83
CA GLU A 41 -1.85 4.27 -8.04
C GLU A 41 -3.02 3.29 -8.02
N ALA A 42 -2.80 2.05 -7.57
CA ALA A 42 -3.87 1.08 -7.36
C ALA A 42 -4.92 1.60 -6.37
N LEU A 43 -4.50 2.18 -5.24
CA LEU A 43 -5.41 2.82 -4.29
C LEU A 43 -6.11 4.06 -4.89
N ARG A 44 -5.37 4.93 -5.59
CA ARG A 44 -5.96 6.10 -6.26
C ARG A 44 -6.98 5.70 -7.32
N SER A 45 -6.88 4.53 -7.93
CA SER A 45 -7.87 4.06 -8.92
C SER A 45 -9.20 3.63 -8.29
N ILE A 46 -9.23 3.37 -6.98
CA ILE A 46 -10.46 2.99 -6.26
C ILE A 46 -11.12 4.26 -5.74
N ARG A 47 -12.27 4.61 -6.34
CA ARG A 47 -13.12 5.72 -5.89
C ARG A 47 -14.04 5.24 -4.78
N ILE A 48 -14.27 6.11 -3.81
CA ILE A 48 -15.23 5.95 -2.72
C ILE A 48 -16.37 6.93 -2.95
N ASP A 49 -17.58 6.57 -2.54
CA ASP A 49 -18.82 7.32 -2.76
C ASP A 49 -18.76 8.79 -2.27
N THR A 50 -17.86 9.09 -1.34
CA THR A 50 -17.65 10.43 -0.78
C THR A 50 -16.76 11.34 -1.64
N GLY A 51 -16.36 10.92 -2.84
CA GLY A 51 -15.40 11.64 -3.69
C GLY A 51 -13.94 11.47 -3.26
N LEU A 52 -13.69 10.69 -2.21
CA LEU A 52 -12.36 10.30 -1.76
C LEU A 52 -11.86 9.08 -2.55
N THR A 53 -10.55 8.87 -2.54
CA THR A 53 -9.94 7.65 -3.04
C THR A 53 -9.54 6.73 -1.88
N ALA A 54 -9.35 5.45 -2.18
CA ALA A 54 -8.77 4.52 -1.21
C ALA A 54 -7.42 5.01 -0.66
N LYS A 55 -6.65 5.76 -1.45
CA LYS A 55 -5.36 6.31 -1.02
C LYS A 55 -5.48 7.37 0.07
N ASP A 56 -6.62 8.06 0.13
CA ASP A 56 -6.89 9.14 1.09
C ASP A 56 -7.26 8.60 2.47
N ILE A 57 -7.88 7.43 2.52
CA ILE A 57 -8.31 6.81 3.78
C ILE A 57 -7.43 5.63 4.24
N THR A 58 -6.56 5.14 3.36
CA THR A 58 -5.61 4.06 3.66
C THR A 58 -4.19 4.62 3.83
N ASN A 59 -3.63 4.41 5.02
CA ASN A 59 -2.24 4.66 5.31
C ASN A 59 -1.36 3.61 4.62
N LEU A 60 -0.66 4.02 3.57
CA LEU A 60 0.26 3.17 2.81
C LEU A 60 1.68 3.41 3.32
N GLN A 61 2.38 2.36 3.75
CA GLN A 61 3.73 2.44 4.29
C GLN A 61 4.61 1.34 3.69
N THR A 62 5.87 1.66 3.39
CA THR A 62 6.89 0.67 3.01
C THR A 62 7.71 0.30 4.25
N LEU A 63 7.85 -1.01 4.51
CA LEU A 63 8.67 -1.46 5.61
C LEU A 63 10.13 -1.65 5.18
N PRO A 64 11.10 -1.23 6.01
CA PRO A 64 12.50 -1.50 5.75
C PRO A 64 12.79 -3.00 5.79
N ARG A 65 13.67 -3.44 4.89
CA ARG A 65 14.01 -4.87 4.73
C ARG A 65 15.11 -5.34 5.69
N THR A 66 16.12 -4.51 5.91
CA THR A 66 17.37 -4.88 6.61
C THR A 66 17.43 -4.42 8.05
N HIS A 67 16.48 -3.60 8.49
CA HIS A 67 16.40 -3.10 9.85
C HIS A 67 14.95 -3.12 10.34
N ALA A 68 14.79 -3.13 11.65
CA ALA A 68 13.47 -3.06 12.27
C ALA A 68 12.74 -1.81 11.80
N SER A 69 11.46 -1.93 11.50
CA SER A 69 10.62 -0.77 11.25
C SER A 69 10.40 0.01 12.54
N GLN A 70 9.97 1.27 12.40
CA GLN A 70 9.39 1.99 13.52
C GLN A 70 8.15 1.25 14.07
N MET A 71 7.81 1.53 15.32
CA MET A 71 6.60 1.02 15.95
C MET A 71 5.38 1.73 15.34
N PHE A 72 4.48 0.96 14.74
CA PHE A 72 3.21 1.47 14.23
C PHE A 72 2.10 1.24 15.27
N LEU A 73 1.56 2.32 15.82
CA LEU A 73 0.37 2.28 16.65
C LEU A 73 -0.87 2.23 15.75
N LEU A 74 -1.46 1.05 15.62
CA LEU A 74 -2.73 0.86 14.93
C LEU A 74 -3.87 1.22 15.91
N GLY A 75 -4.06 2.52 16.14
CA GLY A 75 -5.18 3.03 16.94
C GLY A 75 -6.52 2.71 16.28
N ARG A 76 -7.55 2.48 17.12
CA ARG A 76 -8.92 2.08 16.74
C ARG A 76 -9.57 3.00 15.71
#